data_AF-A0A9E0TJM2-F1
#
_entry.id   AF-A0A9E0TJM2-F1
#
_cell.length_a   1.000
_cell.length_b   1.000
_cell.length_c   1.000
_cell.angle_alpha   90.00
_cell.angle_beta   90.00
_cell.angle_gamma   90.00
#
_symmetry.space_group_name_H-M   'P 1'
#
loop_
_entity.id
_entity.type
_entity.pdbx_description
1 polymer ?
#
loop_
_entity_poly.entity_id
_entity_poly.type
_entity_poly.pdbx_seq_one_letter_code
_entity_poly.pdbx_strand_id
1 'polypeptide(L)'
;MNADPIKTARLFSSGGSQAVRLPAEFRFEGTEVLIRRDARSGDVVLSPVKAVSWAAFAALREQLAEELAAEGLEDYLKNRQQPMDGPRDPYADWIEPHRTGEGAA
;
A
#
# COMPACT_ATOMS: atom_id res chain seq x y z
N MET A 1 10.16 -14.96 22.13
CA MET A 1 10.13 -15.00 20.66
C MET A 1 9.36 -16.24 20.27
N ASN A 2 8.08 -16.11 19.90
CA ASN A 2 7.33 -17.22 19.35
C ASN A 2 7.81 -17.40 17.91
N ALA A 3 8.55 -18.47 17.64
CA ALA A 3 8.94 -18.79 16.28
C ALA A 3 7.68 -19.25 15.53
N ASP A 4 7.28 -18.52 14.50
CA ASP A 4 6.22 -18.97 13.61
C ASP A 4 6.57 -20.38 13.09
N PRO A 5 5.63 -21.34 13.14
CA PRO A 5 5.93 -22.70 12.78
C PRO A 5 6.28 -22.79 11.29
N ILE A 6 7.55 -23.06 10.97
CA ILE A 6 7.98 -23.35 9.60
C ILE A 6 7.53 -24.76 9.25
N LYS A 7 6.63 -24.90 8.28
CA LYS A 7 6.24 -26.19 7.69
C LYS A 7 6.45 -26.21 6.20
N THR A 8 6.88 -27.37 5.70
CA THR A 8 6.91 -27.63 4.26
C THR A 8 5.50 -28.01 3.79
N ALA A 9 5.11 -27.49 2.62
CA ALA A 9 3.86 -27.82 1.96
C ALA A 9 4.14 -28.58 0.67
N ARG A 10 3.20 -29.45 0.26
CA ARG A 10 3.37 -30.26 -0.93
C ARG A 10 2.96 -29.47 -2.17
N LEU A 11 3.82 -29.46 -3.19
CA LEU A 11 3.49 -28.98 -4.52
C LEU A 11 2.89 -30.11 -5.36
N PHE A 12 1.91 -29.76 -6.19
CA PHE A 12 1.29 -30.67 -7.15
C PHE A 12 0.84 -29.91 -8.40
N SER A 13 0.56 -30.63 -9.48
CA SER A 13 0.02 -30.05 -10.71
C SER A 13 -1.51 -30.10 -10.73
N SER A 14 -2.13 -29.06 -11.27
CA SER A 14 -3.58 -28.98 -11.49
C SER A 14 -3.84 -28.25 -12.80
N GLY A 15 -4.41 -28.94 -13.79
CA GLY A 15 -4.83 -28.31 -15.06
C GLY A 15 -3.72 -27.57 -15.82
N GLY A 16 -2.47 -28.04 -15.73
CA GLY A 16 -1.30 -27.37 -16.34
C GLY A 16 -0.65 -26.28 -15.47
N SER A 17 -1.24 -25.96 -14.32
CA SER A 17 -0.67 -25.05 -13.32
C SER A 17 -0.02 -25.79 -12.16
N GLN A 18 0.86 -25.12 -11.41
CA GLN A 18 1.39 -25.59 -10.13
C GLN A 18 0.50 -25.10 -8.98
N ALA A 19 0.24 -25.97 -8.01
CA ALA A 19 -0.57 -25.68 -6.83
C ALA A 19 0.15 -26.11 -5.54
N VAL A 20 -0.17 -25.43 -4.43
CA VAL A 20 0.32 -25.74 -3.08
C VAL A 20 -0.82 -26.35 -2.26
N ARG A 21 -0.58 -27.50 -1.62
CA ARG A 21 -1.51 -28.05 -0.64
C ARG A 21 -1.25 -27.42 0.73
N LEU A 22 -2.09 -26.47 1.12
CA LEU A 22 -2.00 -25.82 2.42
C LEU A 22 -2.34 -26.79 3.57
N PRO A 23 -1.45 -26.95 4.58
CA PRO A 23 -1.80 -27.62 5.83
C PRO A 23 -2.97 -26.92 6.53
N ALA A 24 -3.63 -27.62 7.45
CA ALA A 24 -4.90 -27.17 8.04
C ALA A 24 -4.79 -25.81 8.74
N GLU A 25 -3.67 -25.59 9.44
CA GLU A 25 -3.33 -24.38 10.18
C GLU A 25 -3.00 -23.16 9.28
N PHE A 26 -2.76 -23.37 7.99
CA PHE A 26 -2.47 -22.31 7.01
C PHE A 26 -3.61 -22.09 6.01
N ARG A 27 -4.80 -22.66 6.26
CA ARG A 27 -5.96 -22.47 5.38
C ARG A 27 -6.49 -21.05 5.49
N PHE A 28 -6.86 -20.48 4.35
CA PHE A 28 -7.56 -19.20 4.26
C PHE A 28 -9.08 -19.42 4.29
N GLU A 29 -9.81 -18.41 4.77
CA GLU A 29 -11.25 -18.32 4.57
C GLU A 29 -11.55 -17.80 3.15
N GLY A 30 -12.68 -18.24 2.58
CA GLY A 30 -13.10 -17.85 1.23
C GLY A 30 -12.50 -18.70 0.11
N THR A 31 -12.51 -18.16 -1.11
CA THR A 31 -12.11 -18.89 -2.34
C THR A 31 -10.90 -18.27 -3.03
N GLU A 32 -10.45 -17.10 -2.59
CA GLU A 32 -9.40 -16.32 -3.25
C GLU A 32 -8.40 -15.76 -2.25
N VAL A 33 -7.15 -15.60 -2.71
CA VAL A 33 -6.05 -14.99 -1.97
C VAL A 33 -5.31 -14.02 -2.89
N LEU A 34 -4.74 -12.98 -2.29
CA LEU A 34 -3.78 -12.13 -2.98
C LEU A 34 -2.43 -12.86 -3.03
N ILE A 35 -1.74 -12.74 -4.17
CA ILE A 35 -0.41 -13.28 -4.36
C ILE A 35 0.55 -12.16 -4.75
N ARG A 36 1.69 -12.09 -4.06
CA ARG A 36 2.80 -11.22 -4.47
C ARG A 36 4.12 -11.96 -4.33
N ARG A 37 5.10 -11.54 -5.12
CA ARG A 37 6.50 -11.92 -4.90
C ARG A 37 7.22 -10.77 -4.21
N ASP A 38 7.86 -11.07 -3.09
CA ASP A 38 8.76 -10.12 -2.46
C ASP A 38 10.01 -9.95 -3.34
N ALA A 39 10.32 -8.71 -3.71
CA ALA A 39 11.42 -8.45 -4.63
C ALA A 39 12.81 -8.65 -3.99
N ARG A 40 12.92 -8.60 -2.65
CA ARG A 40 14.19 -8.70 -1.95
C ARG A 40 14.51 -10.14 -1.59
N SER A 41 13.56 -10.87 -0.99
CA SER A 41 13.79 -12.27 -0.62
C SER A 41 13.45 -13.25 -1.75
N GLY A 42 12.62 -12.85 -2.70
CA GLY A 42 12.07 -13.73 -3.73
C GLY A 42 10.89 -14.57 -3.25
N ASP A 43 10.47 -14.43 -1.99
CA ASP A 43 9.39 -15.21 -1.40
C ASP A 43 8.05 -14.95 -2.09
N VAL A 44 7.24 -16.00 -2.20
CA VAL A 44 5.84 -15.88 -2.63
C VAL A 44 4.99 -15.73 -1.39
N VAL A 45 4.36 -14.57 -1.24
CA VAL A 45 3.50 -14.24 -0.11
C VAL A 45 2.05 -14.36 -0.55
N LEU A 46 1.28 -15.14 0.20
CA LEU A 46 -0.17 -15.25 0.07
C LEU A 46 -0.83 -14.51 1.23
N SER A 47 -1.79 -13.64 0.93
CA SER A 47 -2.57 -12.93 1.95
C SER A 47 -4.07 -13.03 1.67
N PRO A 48 -4.92 -12.99 2.72
CA PRO A 48 -6.37 -13.04 2.54
C PRO A 48 -6.85 -11.83 1.72
N VAL A 49 -7.86 -12.05 0.88
CA VAL A 49 -8.62 -10.96 0.25
C VAL A 49 -9.50 -10.34 1.32
N LYS A 50 -9.01 -9.29 1.99
CA LYS A 50 -9.82 -8.52 2.93
C LYS A 50 -10.72 -7.56 2.15
N ALA A 51 -12.01 -7.57 2.44
CA ALA A 51 -12.89 -6.50 2.01
C ALA A 51 -12.40 -5.18 2.63
N VAL A 52 -11.83 -4.31 1.81
CA VAL A 52 -11.45 -2.96 2.26
C VAL A 52 -12.76 -2.21 2.51
N SER A 53 -13.09 -2.03 3.78
CA SER A 53 -14.25 -1.25 4.21
C SER A 53 -13.81 -0.16 5.15
N TRP A 54 -14.53 0.96 5.12
CA TRP A 54 -14.34 2.05 6.08
C TRP A 54 -14.51 1.59 7.52
N ALA A 55 -15.40 0.61 7.77
CA ALA A 55 -15.59 0.02 9.08
C ALA A 55 -14.34 -0.74 9.55
N ALA A 56 -13.75 -1.60 8.70
CA ALA A 56 -12.52 -2.31 9.03
C ALA A 56 -11.34 -1.36 9.27
N PHE A 57 -11.24 -0.29 8.47
CA PHE A 57 -10.25 0.76 8.69
C PHE A 57 -10.44 1.50 10.02
N ALA A 58 -11.68 1.89 10.34
CA ALA A 58 -11.99 2.58 11.59
C ALA A 58 -11.66 1.71 12.81
N ALA A 59 -12.01 0.42 12.78
CA ALA A 59 -11.69 -0.52 13.85
C ALA A 59 -10.17 -0.70 14.03
N LEU A 60 -9.40 -0.79 12.93
CA LEU A 60 -7.94 -0.86 13.00
C LEU A 60 -7.35 0.40 13.64
N ARG A 61 -7.87 1.58 13.30
CA ARG A 61 -7.42 2.86 13.89
C ARG A 61 -7.69 2.90 15.39
N GLU A 62 -8.83 2.39 15.86
CA GLU A 62 -9.15 2.27 17.29
C GLU A 62 -8.20 1.31 18.01
N GLN A 63 -7.88 0.17 17.41
CA GLN A 63 -6.92 -0.79 17.98
C GLN A 63 -5.52 -0.18 18.16
N LEU A 64 -5.12 0.70 17.25
CA LEU A 64 -3.81 1.37 17.28
C LEU A 64 -3.81 2.68 18.09
N ALA A 65 -4.94 3.09 18.68
CA ALA A 65 -5.07 4.41 19.30
C ALA A 65 -4.12 4.62 20.48
N GLU A 66 -3.91 3.60 21.32
CA GLU A 66 -2.99 3.68 22.46
C GLU A 66 -1.53 3.79 22.02
N GLU A 67 -1.12 3.03 21.00
CA GLU A 67 0.23 3.10 20.43
C GLU A 67 0.49 4.47 19.78
N LEU A 68 -0.47 4.96 19.00
CA LEU A 68 -0.42 6.29 18.39
C LEU A 68 -0.31 7.40 19.45
N ALA A 69 -1.04 7.28 20.56
CA ALA A 69 -0.95 8.23 21.66
C ALA A 69 0.40 8.15 22.40
N ALA A 70 0.92 6.94 22.61
CA ALA A 70 2.25 6.74 23.19
C ALA A 70 3.36 7.34 22.32
N GLU A 71 3.19 7.36 21.00
CA GLU A 71 4.08 8.04 20.05
C GLU A 71 3.81 9.55 19.91
N GLY A 72 2.80 10.10 20.62
CA GLY A 72 2.41 11.51 20.54
C GLY A 72 1.81 11.90 19.18
N LEU A 73 1.28 10.93 18.43
CA LEU A 73 0.71 11.12 17.10
C LEU A 73 -0.81 11.36 17.12
N GLU A 74 -1.44 11.40 18.30
CA GLU A 74 -2.87 11.65 18.50
C GLU A 74 -3.39 12.91 17.77
N ASP A 75 -2.58 13.97 17.75
CA ASP A 75 -2.90 15.26 17.14
C ASP A 75 -2.06 15.55 15.89
N TYR A 76 -1.39 14.53 15.34
CA TYR A 76 -0.56 14.66 14.15
C TYR A 76 -1.37 15.23 12.98
N LEU A 77 -0.89 16.34 12.43
CA LEU A 77 -1.52 17.13 11.35
C LEU A 77 -2.88 17.77 11.67
N LYS A 78 -3.39 17.65 12.91
CA LYS A 78 -4.68 18.26 13.31
C LYS A 78 -4.72 19.77 13.10
N ASN A 79 -3.60 20.42 13.37
CA ASN A 79 -3.39 21.86 13.16
C ASN A 79 -2.35 22.14 12.05
N ARG A 80 -2.32 21.31 11.00
CA ARG A 80 -1.38 21.50 9.90
C ARG A 80 -1.59 22.88 9.26
N GLN A 81 -0.66 23.80 9.51
CA GLN A 81 -0.59 25.08 8.81
C GLN A 81 -0.05 24.83 7.41
N GLN A 82 -0.97 24.75 6.44
CA GLN A 82 -0.58 24.81 5.03
C GLN A 82 -0.44 26.28 4.64
N PRO A 83 0.71 26.71 4.10
CA PRO A 83 0.84 28.06 3.58
C PRO A 83 -0.17 28.23 2.44
N MET A 84 -1.10 29.17 2.62
CA MET A 84 -2.06 29.57 1.58
C MET A 84 -1.44 30.53 0.56
N ASP A 85 -0.29 31.11 0.93
CA ASP A 85 0.36 32.20 0.21
C ASP A 85 1.47 31.64 -0.67
N GLY A 86 1.06 31.03 -1.78
CA GLY A 86 1.93 30.73 -2.91
C GLY A 86 1.19 31.10 -4.20
N PRO A 87 1.90 31.47 -5.28
CA PRO A 87 1.29 31.59 -6.59
C PRO A 87 0.56 30.27 -6.90
N ARG A 88 -0.77 30.33 -7.07
CA ARG A 88 -1.54 29.16 -7.53
C ARG A 88 -1.07 28.70 -8.91
N ASP A 89 -0.57 29.65 -9.69
CA ASP A 89 0.04 29.43 -10.99
C ASP A 89 1.57 29.34 -10.83
N PRO A 90 2.19 28.17 -11.07
CA PRO A 90 3.64 28.01 -11.03
C PRO A 90 4.37 28.80 -12.14
N TYR A 91 3.64 29.38 -13.09
CA TYR A 91 4.16 30.16 -14.22
C TYR A 91 3.70 31.63 -14.19
N ALA A 92 3.20 32.14 -13.06
CA ALA A 92 2.78 33.54 -12.95
C ALA A 92 3.87 34.55 -13.39
N ASP A 93 5.13 34.18 -13.19
CA ASP A 93 6.30 34.98 -13.57
C ASP A 93 6.97 34.51 -14.89
N TRP A 94 6.37 33.54 -15.59
CA TRP A 94 6.91 33.02 -16.84
C TRP A 94 6.51 33.92 -18.01
N ILE A 95 7.50 34.53 -18.64
CA ILE A 95 7.33 35.29 -19.86
C ILE A 95 7.72 34.37 -21.03
N GLU A 96 6.78 34.11 -21.94
CA GLU A 96 7.07 33.43 -23.20
C GLU A 96 8.21 34.15 -23.94
N PRO A 97 9.33 33.47 -24.25
CA PRO A 97 10.35 34.08 -25.09
C PRO A 97 9.72 34.37 -26.45
N HIS A 98 9.74 35.64 -26.86
CA HIS A 98 9.25 36.05 -28.16
C HIS A 98 9.87 35.15 -29.24
N ARG A 99 9.01 34.48 -30.02
CA ARG A 99 9.42 33.72 -31.19
C ARG A 99 10.00 34.73 -32.20
N THR A 100 11.31 34.94 -32.16
CA THR A 100 12.02 35.70 -33.19
C THR A 100 12.00 34.88 -34.46
N GLY A 101 11.02 35.14 -35.32
CA GLY A 101 10.94 34.50 -36.62
C GLY A 101 9.57 34.60 -37.24
N GLU A 102 9.21 35.77 -37.75
CA GLU A 102 8.40 35.83 -38.96
C GLU A 102 8.58 37.16 -39.69
N GLY A 103 9.09 37.06 -40.93
CA GLY A 103 8.77 37.98 -42.02
C GLY A 103 9.72 39.15 -42.29
N ALA A 104 10.77 38.92 -43.08
CA ALA A 104 11.11 39.83 -44.18
C ALA A 104 11.77 39.04 -45.31
N ALA A 105 11.24 39.28 -46.52
CA ALA A 105 11.59 38.69 -47.80
C ALA A 105 13.06 38.87 -48.22
#